data_AF-A0A9W6GN75-F1
#
_entry.id   AF-A0A9W6GN75-F1
#
_cell.length_a   1.000
_cell.length_b   1.000
_cell.length_c   1.000
_cell.angle_alpha   90.00
_cell.angle_beta   90.00
_cell.angle_gamma   90.00
#
_symmetry.space_group_name_H-M   'P 1'
#
loop_
_entity.id
_entity.type
_entity.pdbx_description
1 polymer ?
#
loop_
_entity_poly.entity_id
_entity_poly.type
_entity_poly.pdbx_seq_one_letter_code
_entity_poly.pdbx_strand_id
1 'polypeptide(L)'
;MVIDAIEEMISAGEEIEISGFLDDNEENTEIYGYKRLGSIEEAESYKGNLIHLAVGNNGFRKKFYEENKGFEYLTVIHPKSIVSRRAELEEGCFIGAGAAVNADTVIGRLSIVNTKAVIEHDCEIGRYSHISYGVILGGGSGTDERVFIDMGITVERNKKIKLI
;
A
#
# COMPACT_ATOMS: atom_id res chain seq x y z
N MET A 1 8.95 -3.23 -6.60
CA MET A 1 9.05 -1.89 -5.95
C MET A 1 7.75 -1.14 -6.24
N VAL A 2 7.41 0.00 -5.62
CA VAL A 2 6.15 0.70 -5.96
C VAL A 2 6.15 1.21 -7.41
N ILE A 3 7.23 1.86 -7.86
CA ILE A 3 7.36 2.35 -9.24
C ILE A 3 7.15 1.22 -10.25
N ASP A 4 7.88 0.11 -10.06
CA ASP A 4 7.75 -1.12 -10.86
C ASP A 4 6.32 -1.67 -10.90
N ALA A 5 5.56 -1.61 -9.79
CA ALA A 5 4.15 -2.01 -9.80
C ALA A 5 3.25 -1.03 -10.59
N ILE A 6 3.54 0.28 -10.54
CA ILE A 6 2.82 1.30 -11.33
C ILE A 6 3.16 1.14 -12.81
N GLU A 7 4.41 0.84 -13.18
CA GLU A 7 4.78 0.55 -14.57
C GLU A 7 4.08 -0.69 -15.12
N GLU A 8 3.91 -1.73 -14.30
CA GLU A 8 3.11 -2.90 -14.68
C GLU A 8 1.62 -2.54 -14.83
N MET A 9 1.06 -1.65 -13.98
CA MET A 9 -0.30 -1.12 -14.15
C MET A 9 -0.46 -0.39 -15.49
N ILE A 10 0.48 0.51 -15.83
CA ILE A 10 0.50 1.23 -17.10
C ILE A 10 0.57 0.24 -18.27
N SER A 11 1.44 -0.77 -18.17
CA SER A 11 1.57 -1.82 -19.18
C SER A 11 0.31 -2.68 -19.32
N ALA A 12 -0.51 -2.76 -18.27
CA ALA A 12 -1.80 -3.43 -18.26
C ALA A 12 -2.96 -2.54 -18.77
N GLY A 13 -2.68 -1.29 -19.15
CA GLY A 13 -3.64 -0.36 -19.77
C GLY A 13 -4.20 0.72 -18.86
N GLU A 14 -3.67 0.88 -17.63
CA GLU A 14 -4.02 2.03 -16.79
C GLU A 14 -3.47 3.33 -17.40
N GLU A 15 -4.31 4.36 -17.49
CA GLU A 15 -3.96 5.67 -18.03
C GLU A 15 -3.35 6.57 -16.93
N ILE A 16 -2.16 6.19 -16.45
CA ILE A 16 -1.41 6.91 -15.42
C ILE A 16 -0.04 7.30 -15.95
N GLU A 17 0.45 8.50 -15.60
CA GLU A 17 1.80 8.95 -15.88
C GLU A 17 2.52 9.24 -14.56
N ILE A 18 3.74 8.69 -14.39
CA ILE A 18 4.56 8.98 -13.21
C ILE A 18 5.33 10.28 -13.47
N SER A 19 4.92 11.37 -12.80
CA SER A 19 5.59 12.67 -12.93
C SER A 19 7.01 12.69 -12.31
N GLY A 20 7.24 11.86 -11.28
CA GLY A 20 8.49 11.81 -10.52
C GLY A 20 8.25 11.35 -9.08
N PHE A 21 9.21 11.60 -8.19
CA PHE A 21 9.09 11.25 -6.78
C PHE A 21 9.58 12.37 -5.85
N LEU A 22 9.13 12.34 -4.60
CA LEU A 22 9.58 13.23 -3.53
C LEU A 22 10.38 12.43 -2.52
N ASP A 23 11.55 12.94 -2.13
CA ASP A 23 12.45 12.30 -1.17
C ASP A 23 13.26 13.37 -0.43
N ASP A 24 13.37 13.24 0.89
CA ASP A 24 14.16 14.16 1.72
C ASP A 24 15.67 13.92 1.55
N ASN A 25 16.08 12.76 1.00
CA ASN A 25 17.46 12.51 0.63
C ASN A 25 17.80 13.16 -0.72
N GLU A 26 18.51 14.28 -0.70
CA GLU A 26 18.94 15.00 -1.91
C GLU A 26 19.88 14.20 -2.81
N GLU A 27 20.58 13.19 -2.29
CA GLU A 27 21.44 12.30 -3.09
C GLU A 27 20.62 11.40 -4.03
N ASN A 28 19.36 11.12 -3.68
CA ASN A 28 18.44 10.36 -4.51
C ASN A 28 17.90 11.24 -5.64
N THR A 29 18.71 11.48 -6.68
CA THR A 29 18.33 12.36 -7.80
C THR A 29 17.40 11.70 -8.81
N GLU A 30 17.47 10.37 -8.95
CA GLU A 30 16.69 9.58 -9.91
C GLU A 30 16.45 8.15 -9.42
N ILE A 31 15.27 7.59 -9.70
CA ILE A 31 14.94 6.18 -9.47
C ILE A 31 14.29 5.64 -10.74
N TYR A 32 14.92 4.64 -11.37
CA TYR A 32 14.42 3.99 -12.60
C TYR A 32 14.03 4.97 -13.73
N GLY A 33 14.77 6.06 -13.92
CA GLY A 33 14.46 7.07 -14.93
C GLY A 33 13.50 8.17 -14.48
N TYR A 34 12.85 8.03 -13.31
CA TYR A 34 11.99 9.06 -12.74
C TYR A 34 12.80 10.00 -11.86
N LYS A 35 12.63 11.31 -12.06
CA LYS A 35 13.39 12.34 -11.35
C LYS A 35 12.83 12.62 -9.96
N ARG A 36 13.72 13.01 -9.05
CA ARG A 36 13.34 13.67 -7.81
C ARG A 36 12.80 15.06 -8.12
N LEU A 37 11.58 15.33 -7.67
CA LEU A 37 10.87 16.59 -7.88
C LEU A 37 11.03 17.58 -6.72
N GLY A 38 11.51 17.10 -5.57
CA GLY A 38 11.67 17.90 -4.35
C GLY A 38 11.72 17.04 -3.10
N SER A 39 11.67 17.69 -1.95
CA SER A 39 11.48 17.03 -0.64
C SER A 39 10.01 16.68 -0.40
N ILE A 40 9.75 15.93 0.66
CA ILE A 40 8.38 15.57 1.06
C ILE A 40 7.58 16.81 1.49
N GLU A 41 8.24 17.82 2.05
CA GLU A 41 7.59 19.09 2.47
C GLU A 41 7.02 19.88 1.28
N GLU A 42 7.54 19.65 0.07
CA GLU A 42 7.08 20.30 -1.16
C GLU A 42 5.84 19.63 -1.77
N ALA A 43 5.31 18.57 -1.14
CA ALA A 43 4.18 17.79 -1.67
C ALA A 43 2.94 18.63 -1.99
N GLU A 44 2.64 19.69 -1.21
CA GLU A 44 1.46 20.55 -1.43
C GLU A 44 1.51 21.25 -2.80
N SER A 45 2.70 21.45 -3.38
CA SER A 45 2.87 22.00 -4.73
C SER A 45 2.33 21.09 -5.84
N TYR A 46 2.10 19.81 -5.53
CA TYR A 46 1.61 18.79 -6.45
C TYR A 46 0.15 18.41 -6.18
N LYS A 47 -0.58 19.22 -5.42
CA LYS A 47 -2.01 19.00 -5.16
C LYS A 47 -2.81 19.08 -6.45
N GLY A 48 -3.66 18.08 -6.67
CA GLY A 48 -4.35 17.84 -7.95
C GLY A 48 -3.72 16.71 -8.76
N ASN A 49 -2.50 16.25 -8.40
CA ASN A 49 -1.96 14.99 -8.88
C ASN A 49 -2.37 13.85 -7.93
N LEU A 50 -2.43 12.63 -8.47
CA LEU A 50 -2.48 11.41 -7.68
C LEU A 50 -1.13 11.19 -6.99
N ILE A 51 -1.16 10.82 -5.70
CA ILE A 51 0.05 10.49 -4.94
C ILE A 51 -0.02 9.09 -4.35
N HIS A 52 1.12 8.41 -4.24
CA HIS A 52 1.23 7.15 -3.50
C HIS A 52 2.35 7.23 -2.47
N LEU A 53 2.07 6.86 -1.22
CA LEU A 53 3.08 6.86 -0.16
C LEU A 53 3.92 5.58 -0.20
N ALA A 54 4.99 5.58 -1.00
CA ALA A 54 5.93 4.47 -1.14
C ALA A 54 6.89 4.30 0.06
N VAL A 55 6.37 4.38 1.28
CA VAL A 55 7.15 4.38 2.53
C VAL A 55 6.69 3.24 3.43
N GLY A 56 7.62 2.34 3.81
CA GLY A 56 7.32 1.18 4.67
C GLY A 56 6.92 1.54 6.11
N ASN A 57 7.35 2.71 6.61
CA ASN A 57 7.04 3.15 7.97
C ASN A 57 5.55 3.51 8.15
N ASN A 58 4.82 2.67 8.90
CA ASN A 58 3.39 2.85 9.20
C ASN A 58 3.07 4.18 9.89
N GLY A 59 3.95 4.62 10.81
CA GLY A 59 3.78 5.87 11.55
C GLY A 59 3.88 7.09 10.65
N PHE A 60 4.84 7.09 9.72
CA PHE A 60 4.99 8.12 8.70
C PHE A 60 3.76 8.18 7.80
N ARG A 61 3.30 7.04 7.25
CA ARG A 61 2.10 7.02 6.38
C ARG A 61 0.88 7.60 7.10
N LYS A 62 0.67 7.26 8.37
CA LYS A 62 -0.39 7.85 9.19
C LYS A 62 -0.21 9.35 9.37
N LYS A 63 0.96 9.79 9.82
CA LYS A 63 1.24 11.20 10.07
C LYS A 63 1.02 12.03 8.81
N PHE A 64 1.63 11.63 7.70
CA PHE A 64 1.52 12.34 6.43
C PHE A 64 0.05 12.44 6.00
N TYR A 65 -0.70 11.35 6.04
CA TYR A 65 -2.13 11.37 5.67
C TYR A 65 -2.96 12.31 6.54
N GLU A 66 -2.78 12.27 7.86
CA GLU A 66 -3.55 13.11 8.77
C GLU A 66 -3.27 14.61 8.55
N GLU A 67 -2.04 14.96 8.18
CA GLU A 67 -1.61 16.32 7.84
C GLU A 67 -2.03 16.74 6.43
N ASN A 68 -2.32 15.78 5.53
CA ASN A 68 -2.49 16.00 4.09
C ASN A 68 -3.77 15.34 3.53
N LYS A 69 -4.89 15.37 4.27
CA LYS A 69 -6.17 14.76 3.86
C LYS A 69 -6.76 15.27 2.54
N GLY A 70 -6.25 16.38 2.01
CA GLY A 70 -6.74 17.01 0.78
C GLY A 70 -6.10 16.47 -0.51
N PHE A 71 -5.23 15.46 -0.42
CA PHE A 71 -4.67 14.79 -1.59
C PHE A 71 -5.53 13.64 -2.07
N GLU A 72 -5.36 13.28 -3.34
CA GLU A 72 -5.91 12.06 -3.92
C GLU A 72 -4.87 10.93 -3.84
N TYR A 73 -5.16 9.90 -3.04
CA TYR A 73 -4.22 8.80 -2.80
C TYR A 73 -4.45 7.65 -3.76
N LEU A 74 -3.49 7.44 -4.67
CA LEU A 74 -3.49 6.32 -5.61
C LEU A 74 -3.38 4.99 -4.86
N THR A 75 -4.38 4.14 -5.01
CA THR A 75 -4.26 2.72 -4.66
C THR A 75 -3.53 1.98 -5.78
N VAL A 76 -2.39 1.38 -5.45
CA VAL A 76 -1.54 0.65 -6.40
C VAL A 76 -1.84 -0.85 -6.28
N ILE A 77 -2.37 -1.44 -7.34
CA ILE A 77 -2.71 -2.87 -7.39
C ILE A 77 -1.90 -3.49 -8.52
N HIS A 78 -0.89 -4.28 -8.16
CA HIS A 78 -0.08 -4.96 -9.16
C HIS A 78 -0.96 -5.89 -10.02
N PRO A 79 -0.88 -5.89 -11.37
CA PRO A 79 -1.77 -6.67 -12.25
C PRO A 79 -1.74 -8.19 -12.02
N LYS A 80 -0.60 -8.71 -11.54
CA LYS A 80 -0.42 -10.12 -11.13
C LYS A 80 -0.94 -10.44 -9.72
N SER A 81 -1.62 -9.54 -9.03
CA SER A 81 -2.33 -9.84 -7.78
C SER A 81 -3.73 -10.40 -8.06
N ILE A 82 -4.32 -11.07 -7.08
CA ILE A 82 -5.71 -11.54 -7.14
C ILE A 82 -6.48 -10.77 -6.08
N VAL A 83 -7.30 -9.83 -6.50
CA VAL A 83 -8.19 -9.08 -5.60
C VAL A 83 -9.63 -9.46 -5.92
N SER A 84 -10.34 -10.00 -4.93
CA SER A 84 -11.75 -10.32 -5.07
C SER A 84 -12.56 -9.08 -5.40
N ARG A 85 -13.54 -9.21 -6.30
CA ARG A 85 -14.52 -8.14 -6.60
C ARG A 85 -15.44 -7.83 -5.41
N ARG A 86 -15.35 -8.63 -4.34
CA ARG A 86 -16.07 -8.45 -3.07
C ARG A 86 -15.18 -7.92 -1.95
N ALA A 87 -13.88 -7.72 -2.22
CA ALA A 87 -13.02 -7.05 -1.27
C ALA A 87 -13.23 -5.54 -1.37
N GLU A 88 -13.11 -4.86 -0.22
CA GLU A 88 -13.14 -3.41 -0.13
C GLU A 88 -11.74 -2.90 0.20
N LEU A 89 -11.21 -2.00 -0.61
CA LEU A 89 -9.93 -1.35 -0.38
C LEU A 89 -10.22 0.14 -0.18
N GLU A 90 -9.80 0.68 0.97
CA GLU A 90 -9.72 2.14 1.13
C GLU A 90 -8.58 2.70 0.25
N GLU A 91 -8.46 4.03 0.19
CA GLU A 91 -7.50 4.74 -0.65
C GLU A 91 -6.02 4.51 -0.27
N GLY A 92 -5.11 4.73 -1.22
CA GLY A 92 -3.67 4.69 -1.01
C GLY A 92 -3.08 3.31 -0.67
N CYS A 93 -3.86 2.23 -0.75
CA CYS A 93 -3.37 0.89 -0.47
C CYS A 93 -2.31 0.45 -1.50
N PHE A 94 -1.38 -0.42 -1.07
CA PHE A 94 -0.48 -1.12 -1.98
C PHE A 94 -0.76 -2.62 -1.93
N ILE A 95 -1.07 -3.21 -3.09
CA ILE A 95 -1.24 -4.65 -3.26
C ILE A 95 -0.13 -5.17 -4.19
N GLY A 96 0.80 -5.91 -3.61
CA GLY A 96 2.02 -6.37 -4.29
C GLY A 96 1.79 -7.52 -5.28
N ALA A 97 2.81 -7.81 -6.08
CA ALA A 97 2.77 -8.89 -7.06
C ALA A 97 2.45 -10.24 -6.41
N GLY A 98 1.52 -11.00 -6.99
CA GLY A 98 1.11 -12.30 -6.49
C GLY A 98 0.43 -12.29 -5.12
N ALA A 99 0.13 -11.11 -4.56
CA ALA A 99 -0.71 -11.03 -3.37
C ALA A 99 -2.14 -11.49 -3.70
N ALA A 100 -2.83 -12.06 -2.72
CA ALA A 100 -4.22 -12.47 -2.83
C ALA A 100 -5.05 -11.81 -1.73
N VAL A 101 -6.13 -11.12 -2.10
CA VAL A 101 -7.12 -10.53 -1.20
C VAL A 101 -8.47 -11.15 -1.53
N ASN A 102 -8.96 -12.04 -0.67
CA ASN A 102 -10.15 -12.83 -0.91
C ASN A 102 -11.45 -12.08 -0.58
N ALA A 103 -12.59 -12.73 -0.81
CA ALA A 103 -13.92 -12.12 -0.69
C ALA A 103 -14.23 -11.61 0.72
N ASP A 104 -15.04 -10.55 0.77
CA ASP A 104 -15.60 -9.99 2.01
C ASP A 104 -14.53 -9.51 3.01
N THR A 105 -13.34 -9.18 2.48
CA THR A 105 -12.22 -8.62 3.22
C THR A 105 -12.15 -7.11 3.04
N VAL A 106 -11.83 -6.38 4.12
CA VAL A 106 -11.61 -4.94 4.12
C VAL A 106 -10.13 -4.62 4.35
N ILE A 107 -9.53 -3.83 3.46
CA ILE A 107 -8.17 -3.31 3.61
C ILE A 107 -8.24 -1.81 3.91
N GLY A 108 -7.83 -1.42 5.12
CA GLY A 108 -7.81 -0.01 5.55
C GLY A 108 -6.78 0.83 4.80
N ARG A 109 -7.01 2.14 4.72
CA ARG A 109 -6.26 3.07 3.86
C ARG A 109 -4.77 3.03 4.11
N LEU A 110 -4.00 3.28 3.07
CA LEU A 110 -2.53 3.31 3.12
C LEU A 110 -1.92 2.05 3.75
N SER A 111 -2.64 0.93 3.73
CA SER A 111 -2.10 -0.35 4.14
C SER A 111 -1.37 -1.04 2.99
N ILE A 112 -0.38 -1.83 3.35
CA ILE A 112 0.47 -2.57 2.42
C ILE A 112 0.16 -4.05 2.58
N VAL A 113 -0.33 -4.68 1.51
CA VAL A 113 -0.39 -6.14 1.36
C VAL A 113 0.72 -6.51 0.39
N ASN A 114 1.85 -6.96 0.93
CA ASN A 114 3.09 -7.06 0.17
C ASN A 114 3.14 -8.30 -0.75
N THR A 115 4.19 -8.40 -1.56
CA THR A 115 4.38 -9.49 -2.54
C THR A 115 4.10 -10.86 -1.92
N LYS A 116 3.24 -11.65 -2.58
CA LYS A 116 2.80 -12.99 -2.18
C LYS A 116 2.09 -13.09 -0.82
N ALA A 117 1.70 -11.98 -0.19
CA ALA A 117 0.85 -12.05 1.00
C ALA A 117 -0.56 -12.52 0.62
N VAL A 118 -1.16 -13.36 1.45
CA VAL A 118 -2.51 -13.92 1.27
C VAL A 118 -3.39 -13.45 2.42
N ILE A 119 -4.44 -12.74 2.09
CA ILE A 119 -5.50 -12.33 3.00
C ILE A 119 -6.73 -13.18 2.64
N GLU A 120 -7.04 -14.16 3.48
CA GLU A 120 -8.22 -15.00 3.31
C GLU A 120 -9.52 -14.21 3.48
N HIS A 121 -10.65 -14.88 3.22
CA HIS A 121 -11.98 -14.30 3.28
C HIS A 121 -12.34 -13.74 4.68
N ASP A 122 -13.29 -12.81 4.75
CA ASP A 122 -13.80 -12.21 5.99
C ASP A 122 -12.72 -11.52 6.87
N CYS A 123 -11.62 -11.02 6.28
CA CYS A 123 -10.56 -10.39 7.06
C CYS A 123 -10.74 -8.86 7.19
N GLU A 124 -10.24 -8.29 8.28
CA GLU A 124 -10.22 -6.83 8.50
C GLU A 124 -8.79 -6.34 8.76
N ILE A 125 -8.20 -5.66 7.79
CA ILE A 125 -6.85 -5.10 7.92
C ILE A 125 -6.95 -3.63 8.33
N GLY A 126 -6.47 -3.30 9.53
CA GLY A 126 -6.51 -1.94 10.05
C GLY A 126 -5.67 -0.97 9.22
N ARG A 127 -6.07 0.31 9.22
CA ARG A 127 -5.42 1.39 8.45
C ARG A 127 -3.93 1.49 8.71
N TYR A 128 -3.18 1.89 7.69
CA TYR A 128 -1.73 2.08 7.74
C TYR A 128 -0.94 0.82 8.13
N SER A 129 -1.54 -0.37 8.07
CA SER A 129 -0.86 -1.61 8.43
C SER A 129 0.08 -2.07 7.32
N HIS A 130 1.03 -2.93 7.65
CA HIS A 130 1.95 -3.51 6.69
C HIS A 130 2.03 -5.01 6.91
N ILE A 131 1.36 -5.73 6.02
CA ILE A 131 1.36 -7.18 5.92
C ILE A 131 2.49 -7.55 4.97
N SER A 132 3.62 -8.00 5.52
CA SER A 132 4.87 -8.18 4.78
C SER A 132 4.86 -9.41 3.86
N TYR A 133 5.99 -9.62 3.19
CA TYR A 133 6.16 -10.60 2.13
C TYR A 133 5.74 -12.01 2.55
N GLY A 134 4.88 -12.65 1.76
CA GLY A 134 4.48 -14.05 1.97
C GLY A 134 3.71 -14.31 3.27
N VAL A 135 3.20 -13.29 3.95
CA VAL A 135 2.33 -13.48 5.13
C VAL A 135 1.01 -14.11 4.71
N ILE A 136 0.49 -15.03 5.52
CA ILE A 136 -0.82 -15.64 5.31
C ILE A 136 -1.72 -15.30 6.51
N LEU A 137 -2.80 -14.57 6.27
CA LEU A 137 -3.85 -14.30 7.23
C LEU A 137 -5.03 -15.24 6.97
N GLY A 138 -5.32 -16.14 7.91
CA GLY A 138 -6.45 -17.07 7.81
C GLY A 138 -7.81 -16.37 7.91
N GLY A 139 -8.85 -16.97 7.35
CA GLY A 139 -10.16 -16.29 7.22
C GLY A 139 -10.74 -15.85 8.57
N GLY A 140 -11.41 -14.70 8.58
CA GLY A 140 -11.94 -14.06 9.79
C GLY A 140 -10.88 -13.38 10.66
N SER A 141 -9.61 -13.35 10.24
CA SER A 141 -8.54 -12.69 11.00
C SER A 141 -8.44 -11.19 10.69
N GLY A 142 -7.67 -10.46 11.48
CA GLY A 142 -7.53 -9.03 11.24
C GLY A 142 -6.44 -8.38 12.07
N THR A 143 -6.25 -7.09 11.85
CA THR A 143 -5.26 -6.27 12.55
C THR A 143 -5.89 -4.99 13.08
N ASP A 144 -5.35 -4.46 14.18
CA ASP A 144 -5.55 -3.06 14.53
C ASP A 144 -4.84 -2.13 13.52
N GLU A 145 -5.01 -0.81 13.65
CA GLU A 145 -4.28 0.17 12.85
C GLU A 145 -2.77 0.10 13.10
N ARG A 146 -1.98 0.37 12.04
CA ARG A 146 -0.50 0.46 12.05
C ARG A 146 0.23 -0.82 12.45
N VAL A 147 -0.42 -1.98 12.43
CA VAL A 147 0.24 -3.26 12.71
C VAL A 147 1.25 -3.56 11.60
N PHE A 148 2.44 -4.03 11.99
CA PHE A 148 3.41 -4.63 11.08
C PHE A 148 3.46 -6.14 11.36
N ILE A 149 3.25 -6.94 10.32
CA ILE A 149 3.45 -8.40 10.39
C ILE A 149 4.63 -8.73 9.50
N ASP A 150 5.69 -9.27 10.11
CA ASP A 150 6.92 -9.59 9.40
C ASP A 150 6.75 -10.78 8.45
N MET A 151 7.70 -10.90 7.51
CA MET A 151 7.63 -11.81 6.38
C MET A 151 7.46 -13.28 6.78
N GLY A 152 6.67 -14.01 5.99
CA GLY A 152 6.45 -15.45 6.14
C GLY A 152 5.63 -15.90 7.36
N ILE A 153 5.11 -14.96 8.16
CA ILE A 153 4.23 -15.30 9.28
C ILE A 153 2.90 -15.84 8.77
N THR A 154 2.42 -16.92 9.36
CA THR A 154 1.06 -17.44 9.16
C THR A 154 0.23 -17.20 10.41
N VAL A 155 -0.96 -16.64 10.23
CA VAL A 155 -1.89 -16.30 11.30
C VAL A 155 -3.11 -17.19 11.17
N GLU A 156 -3.47 -17.85 12.25
CA GLU A 156 -4.65 -18.70 12.30
C GLU A 156 -5.94 -17.89 12.06
N ARG A 157 -6.99 -18.61 11.64
CA ARG A 157 -8.33 -18.06 11.44
C ARG A 157 -8.86 -17.38 12.71
N ASN A 158 -9.68 -16.34 12.55
CA ASN A 158 -10.35 -15.63 13.64
C ASN A 158 -9.41 -15.01 14.70
N LYS A 159 -8.15 -14.71 14.36
CA LYS A 159 -7.22 -14.01 15.25
C LYS A 159 -7.18 -12.53 14.92
N LYS A 160 -7.20 -11.69 15.95
CA LYS A 160 -6.97 -10.25 15.84
C LYS A 160 -5.61 -9.88 16.39
N ILE A 161 -4.74 -9.35 15.54
CA ILE A 161 -3.41 -8.89 15.89
C ILE A 161 -3.49 -7.44 16.33
N LYS A 162 -2.95 -7.16 17.52
CA LYS A 162 -2.98 -5.83 18.13
C LYS A 162 -1.65 -5.13 17.95
N LEU A 163 -1.69 -3.80 17.89
CA LEU A 163 -0.50 -2.98 18.00
C LEU A 163 -0.01 -3.02 19.46
N ILE A 164 1.27 -3.33 19.66
CA ILE A 164 1.94 -3.32 20.98
C ILE A 164 2.62 -1.97 21.18
#